data_AF-A0AAU9F051-F1
#
_entry.id   AF-A0AAU9F051-F1
#
_cell.length_a   1.000
_cell.length_b   1.000
_cell.length_c   1.000
_cell.angle_alpha   90.00
_cell.angle_beta   90.00
_cell.angle_gamma   90.00
#
_symmetry.space_group_name_H-M   'P 1'
#
loop_
_entity.id
_entity.type
_entity.pdbx_description
1 polymer ?
#
loop_
_entity_poly.entity_id
_entity_poly.type
_entity_poly.pdbx_seq_one_letter_code
_entity_poly.pdbx_strand_id
1 'polypeptide(L)'
;MNKKLILLITFLAFAAGLAGGTAGSQLVLAKEFKIIKGQEFQLLDAQGNTRSTLSLTSKGYMFLAVHDNTGKITDSVVVTPELIKSSQKTANTLEKLHDMFNKK
;
A
#
# COMPACT_ATOMS: atom_id res chain seq x y z
N MET A 1 41.71 6.39 40.70
CA MET A 1 41.01 6.76 39.43
C MET A 1 40.71 8.26 39.47
N ASN A 2 41.20 9.02 38.49
CA ASN A 2 41.13 10.48 38.53
C ASN A 2 39.69 10.96 38.26
N LYS A 3 39.12 11.77 39.16
CA LYS A 3 37.73 12.29 39.04
C LYS A 3 37.49 13.00 37.70
N LYS A 4 38.54 13.62 37.12
CA LYS A 4 38.49 14.25 35.80
C LYS A 4 38.28 13.26 34.65
N LEU A 5 38.82 12.04 34.77
CA LEU A 5 38.69 10.98 33.76
C LEU A 5 37.27 10.39 33.74
N ILE A 6 36.66 10.23 34.92
CA ILE A 6 35.28 9.74 35.05
C ILE A 6 34.30 10.74 34.43
N LEU A 7 34.48 12.04 34.69
CA LEU A 7 33.61 13.09 34.16
C LEU A 7 33.63 13.15 32.63
N LEU A 8 34.81 12.93 32.02
CA LEU A 8 34.98 12.96 30.56
C LEU A 8 34.27 11.80 29.87
N ILE A 9 34.33 10.58 30.45
CA ILE A 9 33.69 9.39 29.88
C ILE A 9 32.17 9.51 29.92
N THR A 10 31.60 10.02 31.01
CA THR A 10 30.15 10.22 31.13
C THR A 10 29.64 11.27 30.14
N PHE A 11 30.41 12.34 29.92
CA PHE A 11 30.03 13.38 28.96
C PHE A 11 30.04 12.87 27.51
N LEU A 12 31.03 12.04 27.15
CA LEU A 12 31.10 11.38 25.85
C LEU A 12 29.93 10.41 25.60
N ALA A 13 29.57 9.62 26.62
CA ALA A 13 28.42 8.71 26.53
C ALA A 13 27.10 9.47 26.35
N PHE A 14 26.93 10.60 27.02
CA PHE A 14 25.73 11.45 26.88
C PHE A 14 25.64 12.11 25.50
N ALA A 15 26.76 12.63 24.97
CA ALA A 15 26.81 13.21 23.63
C ALA A 15 26.50 12.17 22.52
N ALA A 16 27.02 10.94 22.66
CA ALA A 16 26.71 9.85 21.75
C ALA A 16 25.23 9.43 21.82
N GLY A 17 24.63 9.41 23.01
CA GLY A 17 23.21 9.14 23.20
C GLY A 17 22.29 10.18 22.54
N LEU A 18 22.65 11.46 22.59
CA LEU A 18 21.88 12.53 21.93
C LEU A 18 22.03 12.53 20.40
N ALA A 19 23.22 12.23 19.88
CA ALA A 19 23.44 12.07 18.45
C ALA A 19 22.67 10.84 17.90
N GLY A 20 22.65 9.73 18.65
CA GLY A 20 21.86 8.54 18.29
C GLY A 20 20.35 8.76 18.35
N GLY A 21 19.85 9.48 19.36
CA GLY A 21 18.42 9.74 19.55
C GLY A 21 17.81 10.71 18.52
N THR A 22 18.58 11.68 18.04
CA THR A 22 18.12 12.67 17.04
C THR A 22 18.26 12.16 15.61
N ALA A 23 19.31 11.40 15.29
CA ALA A 23 19.45 10.72 14.00
C ALA A 23 18.46 9.55 13.85
N GLY A 24 18.19 8.81 14.94
CA GLY A 24 17.22 7.72 14.96
C GLY A 24 15.77 8.16 14.75
N SER A 25 15.41 9.38 15.18
CA SER A 25 14.07 9.94 14.99
C SER A 25 13.79 10.41 13.56
N GLN A 26 14.81 10.67 12.75
CA GLN A 26 14.66 11.02 11.34
C GLN A 26 14.63 9.80 10.41
N LEU A 27 14.87 8.60 10.93
CA LEU A 27 14.68 7.33 10.22
C LEU A 27 13.23 6.83 10.28
N VAL A 28 12.30 7.61 10.83
CA VAL A 28 10.86 7.44 10.56
C VAL A 28 10.64 7.83 9.10
N LEU A 29 10.94 6.87 8.24
CA LEU A 29 10.74 6.81 6.81
C LEU A 29 9.49 7.60 6.41
N ALA A 30 9.68 8.82 5.93
CA ALA A 30 8.70 9.47 5.09
C ALA A 30 8.49 8.53 3.90
N LYS A 31 7.38 7.80 3.91
CA LYS A 31 7.01 6.88 2.86
C LYS A 31 6.73 7.71 1.61
N GLU A 32 7.77 7.95 0.80
CA GLU A 32 7.62 8.64 -0.47
C GLU A 32 6.73 7.79 -1.38
N PHE A 33 5.56 8.31 -1.72
CA PHE A 33 4.67 7.67 -2.69
C PHE A 33 5.26 7.86 -4.09
N LYS A 34 5.95 6.85 -4.58
CA LYS A 34 6.42 6.83 -5.97
C LYS A 34 5.21 6.64 -6.90
N ILE A 35 4.84 7.69 -7.62
CA ILE A 35 3.81 7.63 -8.66
C ILE A 35 4.43 7.01 -9.91
N ILE A 36 3.90 5.86 -10.32
CA ILE A 36 4.26 5.23 -11.60
C ILE A 36 3.10 5.50 -12.57
N LYS A 37 3.42 6.01 -13.76
CA LYS A 37 2.46 6.25 -14.84
C LYS A 37 2.71 5.26 -15.96
N GLY A 38 1.65 4.62 -16.44
CA GLY A 38 1.68 3.66 -17.54
C GLY A 38 0.31 3.54 -18.16
N GLN A 39 0.27 3.14 -19.44
CA GLN A 39 -0.97 2.78 -20.11
C GLN A 39 -1.50 1.43 -19.60
N GLU A 40 -0.58 0.57 -19.14
CA GLU A 40 -0.87 -0.75 -18.62
C GLU A 40 0.13 -1.09 -17.50
N PHE A 41 -0.36 -1.77 -16.47
CA PHE A 41 0.45 -2.36 -15.40
C PHE A 41 0.22 -3.86 -15.40
N GLN A 42 1.31 -4.63 -15.49
CA GLN A 42 1.27 -6.08 -15.48
C GLN A 42 1.95 -6.62 -14.22
N LEU A 43 1.29 -7.56 -13.55
CA LEU A 43 1.93 -8.41 -12.55
C LEU A 43 2.47 -9.65 -13.24
N LEU A 44 3.77 -9.89 -13.12
CA LEU A 44 4.44 -11.06 -13.69
C LEU A 44 4.73 -12.11 -12.62
N ASP A 45 4.74 -13.38 -12.98
CA ASP A 45 5.28 -14.46 -12.14
C ASP A 45 6.82 -14.51 -12.24
N ALA A 46 7.44 -15.44 -11.50
CA ALA A 46 8.89 -15.61 -11.48
C ALA A 46 9.50 -16.06 -12.82
N GLN A 47 8.66 -16.60 -13.71
CA GLN A 47 9.04 -17.02 -15.06
C GLN A 47 8.81 -15.91 -16.10
N GLY A 48 8.23 -14.78 -15.68
CA GLY A 48 7.93 -13.62 -16.53
C GLY A 48 6.54 -13.69 -17.19
N ASN A 49 5.69 -14.65 -16.85
CA ASN A 49 4.34 -14.72 -17.42
C ASN A 49 3.42 -13.71 -16.73
N THR A 50 2.60 -13.02 -17.51
CA THR A 50 1.58 -12.11 -16.98
C THR A 50 0.52 -12.88 -16.20
N ARG A 51 0.29 -12.49 -14.94
CA ARG A 51 -0.72 -13.06 -14.04
C ARG A 51 -1.89 -12.12 -13.82
N SER A 52 -1.67 -10.81 -13.95
CA SER A 52 -2.71 -9.80 -13.84
C SER A 52 -2.37 -8.58 -14.67
N THR A 53 -3.39 -7.92 -15.22
CA THR A 53 -3.28 -6.68 -15.99
C THR A 53 -4.24 -5.64 -15.44
N LEU A 54 -3.75 -4.42 -15.21
CA LEU A 54 -4.53 -3.23 -14.93
C LEU A 54 -4.32 -2.22 -16.07
N SER A 55 -5.40 -1.88 -16.77
CA SER A 55 -5.38 -0.93 -17.89
C SER A 55 -6.70 -0.16 -18.00
N LEU A 56 -6.85 0.63 -19.06
CA LEU A 56 -8.10 1.28 -19.43
C LEU A 56 -8.66 0.69 -20.72
N THR A 57 -9.97 0.50 -20.75
CA THR A 57 -10.71 0.22 -21.99
C THR A 57 -10.67 1.44 -22.93
N SER A 58 -11.08 1.26 -24.19
CA SER A 58 -11.22 2.37 -25.16
C SER A 58 -12.19 3.48 -24.72
N LYS A 59 -13.10 3.17 -23.78
CA LYS A 59 -14.03 4.13 -23.17
C LYS A 59 -13.48 4.82 -21.91
N GLY A 60 -12.23 4.52 -21.53
CA GLY A 60 -11.59 5.06 -20.33
C GLY A 60 -12.00 4.37 -19.02
N TYR A 61 -12.74 3.26 -19.07
CA TYR A 61 -13.07 2.50 -17.87
C TYR A 61 -11.92 1.60 -17.44
N MET A 62 -11.71 1.47 -16.14
CA MET A 62 -10.69 0.57 -15.58
C MET A 62 -11.02 -0.88 -15.96
N PHE A 63 -10.01 -1.57 -16.48
CA PHE A 63 -10.05 -2.99 -16.78
C PHE A 63 -9.03 -3.71 -15.91
N LEU A 64 -9.49 -4.73 -15.21
CA LEU A 64 -8.65 -5.64 -14.44
C LEU A 64 -8.88 -7.06 -14.96
N ALA A 65 -7.80 -7.74 -15.33
CA ALA A 65 -7.85 -9.12 -15.81
C ALA A 65 -6.86 -10.00 -15.06
N VAL A 66 -7.27 -11.24 -14.81
CA VAL A 66 -6.42 -12.31 -14.27
C VAL A 66 -6.14 -13.31 -15.39
N HIS A 67 -4.90 -13.76 -15.46
CA HIS A 67 -4.44 -14.70 -16.48
C HIS A 67 -4.06 -16.05 -15.86
N ASP A 68 -4.21 -17.12 -16.63
CA ASP A 68 -3.63 -18.43 -16.32
C ASP A 68 -2.12 -18.47 -16.60
N ASN A 69 -1.52 -19.65 -16.43
CA ASN A 69 -0.09 -19.89 -16.68
C ASN A 69 0.29 -19.87 -18.18
N THR A 70 -0.68 -19.80 -19.09
CA THR A 70 -0.46 -19.67 -20.52
C THR A 70 -0.62 -18.22 -21.00
N GLY A 71 -0.98 -17.31 -20.10
CA GLY A 71 -1.27 -15.90 -20.43
C GLY A 71 -2.69 -15.68 -20.96
N LYS A 72 -3.60 -16.66 -20.84
CA LYS A 72 -4.99 -16.50 -21.24
C LYS A 72 -5.80 -15.91 -20.09
N ILE A 73 -6.70 -14.96 -20.38
CA ILE A 73 -7.61 -14.39 -19.40
C ILE A 73 -8.54 -15.48 -18.86
N THR A 74 -8.51 -15.68 -17.55
CA THR A 74 -9.43 -16.58 -16.82
C THR A 74 -10.59 -15.83 -16.21
N ASP A 75 -10.35 -14.59 -15.78
CA ASP A 75 -11.38 -13.72 -15.20
C ASP A 75 -11.05 -12.26 -15.51
N SER A 76 -12.08 -11.42 -15.60
CA SER A 76 -11.89 -9.99 -15.80
C SER A 76 -13.09 -9.19 -15.33
N VAL A 77 -12.82 -7.95 -14.92
CA VAL A 77 -13.84 -6.98 -14.56
C VAL A 77 -13.57 -5.65 -15.25
N VAL A 78 -14.62 -5.05 -15.81
CA VAL A 78 -14.62 -3.67 -16.26
C VAL A 78 -15.36 -2.84 -15.23
N VAL A 79 -14.69 -1.85 -14.65
CA VAL A 79 -15.27 -0.97 -13.63
C VAL A 79 -16.05 0.15 -14.33
N THR A 80 -17.32 -0.10 -14.59
CA THR A 80 -18.23 0.91 -15.17
C THR A 80 -18.85 1.81 -14.09
N PRO A 81 -19.31 3.03 -14.46
CA PRO A 81 -20.05 3.89 -13.54
C PRO A 81 -21.28 3.21 -12.92
N GLU A 82 -21.98 2.38 -13.69
CA GLU A 82 -23.14 1.62 -13.22
C GLU A 82 -22.73 0.57 -12.19
N LEU A 83 -21.61 -0.14 -12.43
CA LEU A 83 -21.08 -1.10 -11.47
C LEU A 83 -20.73 -0.40 -10.15
N ILE A 84 -20.02 0.73 -10.20
CA ILE A 84 -19.68 1.53 -9.01
C ILE A 84 -20.95 1.91 -8.23
N LYS A 85 -21.96 2.45 -8.90
CA LYS A 85 -23.24 2.82 -8.26
C LYS A 85 -23.93 1.62 -7.62
N SER A 86 -23.96 0.48 -8.31
CA SER A 86 -24.58 -0.75 -7.80
C SER A 86 -23.85 -1.30 -6.57
N SER A 87 -22.51 -1.33 -6.59
CA SER A 87 -21.68 -1.77 -5.48
C SER A 87 -21.82 -0.87 -4.26
N GLN A 88 -21.89 0.45 -4.45
CA GLN A 88 -22.16 1.40 -3.36
C GLN A 88 -23.55 1.17 -2.74
N LYS A 89 -24.58 0.95 -3.57
CA LYS A 89 -25.92 0.63 -3.06
C LYS A 89 -25.92 -0.65 -2.24
N THR A 90 -25.22 -1.70 -2.70
CA THR A 90 -25.07 -2.96 -1.98
C THR A 90 -24.36 -2.75 -0.64
N ALA A 91 -23.22 -2.03 -0.63
CA ALA A 91 -22.49 -1.71 0.59
C ALA A 91 -23.37 -0.98 1.62
N ASN A 92 -24.07 0.08 1.19
CA ASN A 92 -24.98 0.84 2.05
C ASN A 92 -26.14 -0.03 2.58
N THR A 93 -26.60 -1.01 1.81
CA THR A 93 -27.65 -1.93 2.26
C THR A 93 -27.12 -2.88 3.33
N LEU A 94 -25.90 -3.40 3.16
CA LEU A 94 -25.24 -4.24 4.15
C LEU A 94 -24.98 -3.47 5.46
N GLU A 95 -24.57 -2.21 5.38
CA GLU A 95 -24.43 -1.33 6.55
C GLU A 95 -25.76 -1.14 7.29
N LYS A 96 -26.86 -0.87 6.57
CA LYS A 96 -28.19 -0.74 7.19
C LYS A 96 -28.65 -2.03 7.88
N LEU A 97 -28.41 -3.18 7.25
CA LEU A 97 -28.72 -4.48 7.84
C LEU A 97 -27.89 -4.71 9.11
N HIS A 98 -26.59 -4.42 9.06
CA HIS A 98 -25.72 -4.49 10.22
C HIS A 98 -26.26 -3.66 11.39
N ASP A 99 -26.64 -2.40 11.14
CA ASP A 99 -27.20 -1.52 12.16
C ASP A 99 -28.51 -2.05 12.75
N MET A 100 -29.39 -2.62 11.92
CA MET A 100 -30.65 -3.22 12.38
C MET A 100 -30.44 -4.42 13.31
N PHE A 101 -29.43 -5.25 13.03
CA PHE A 101 -29.18 -6.46 13.82
C PHE A 101 -28.29 -6.23 15.04
N ASN A 102 -27.53 -5.12 15.09
CA ASN A 102 -26.59 -4.84 16.17
C ASN A 102 -26.98 -3.69 17.10
N LYS A 103 -28.03 -2.92 16.79
CA LYS A 103 -28.66 -2.05 17.78
C LYS A 103 -29.56 -2.89 18.71
N LYS A 104 -28.97 -3.39 19.80
CA LYS A 104 -29.68 -3.71 21.04
C LYS A 104 -29.65 -2.52 21.98
#